data_AF-A0A4R6LFV3-F1
#
_entry.id   AF-A0A4R6LFV3-F1
#
_cell.length_a   1.000
_cell.length_b   1.000
_cell.length_c   1.000
_cell.angle_alpha   90.00
_cell.angle_beta   90.00
_cell.angle_gamma   90.00
#
_symmetry.space_group_name_H-M   'P 1'
#
loop_
_entity.id
_entity.type
_entity.pdbx_description
1 polymer ?
#
loop_
_entity_poly.entity_id
_entity_poly.type
_entity_poly.pdbx_seq_one_letter_code
_entity_poly.pdbx_strand_id
1 'polypeptide(L)'
;MELVVRMRRYMMENKMPYSVSYIPDPLCWTEAPEDFKIFKKQRSRWMRGTIETLGFHKKMFLNPKYKMLGMLSIPYWMLFEFLAPAIEFTGLLLTILFIIFGLLNWYSFFLLILFVYFFAVMFSVIALYSEERTYHKYSKQSDFFKLLLAAFIEPFYFIPLQFMLL
;
A
#
# COMPACT_ATOMS: atom_id res chain seq x y z
N MET A 1 5.56 12.74 1.29
CA MET A 1 4.73 12.35 2.45
C MET A 1 5.04 13.21 3.67
N GLU A 2 6.30 13.21 4.14
CA GLU A 2 6.75 13.91 5.35
C GLU A 2 6.24 15.36 5.45
N LEU A 3 6.45 16.17 4.40
CA LEU A 3 6.08 17.58 4.41
C LEU A 3 4.59 17.81 4.74
N VAL A 4 3.69 17.03 4.15
CA VAL A 4 2.25 17.15 4.41
C VAL A 4 1.93 16.79 5.85
N VAL A 5 2.54 15.74 6.39
CA VAL A 5 2.37 15.34 7.80
C VAL A 5 2.91 16.42 8.73
N ARG A 6 4.08 16.99 8.42
CA ARG A 6 4.71 18.08 9.16
C ARG A 6 3.85 19.34 9.19
N MET A 7 3.35 19.79 8.04
CA MET A 7 2.45 20.94 7.95
C MET A 7 1.18 20.72 8.77
N ARG A 8 0.53 19.57 8.62
CA ARG A 8 -0.68 19.23 9.40
C ARG A 8 -0.40 19.18 10.91
N ARG A 9 0.72 18.58 11.32
CA ARG A 9 1.15 18.57 12.72
C ARG A 9 1.33 19.98 13.25
N TYR A 10 2.09 20.81 12.54
CA TYR A 10 2.34 22.20 12.93
C TYR A 10 1.03 22.99 13.09
N MET A 11 0.10 22.85 12.15
CA MET A 11 -1.20 23.52 12.21
C MET A 11 -2.05 23.05 13.39
N MET A 12 -2.06 21.74 13.68
CA MET A 12 -2.76 21.21 14.87
C MET A 12 -2.13 21.64 16.19
N GLU A 13 -0.80 21.69 16.27
CA GLU A 13 -0.08 22.11 17.48
C GLU A 13 -0.28 23.59 17.79
N ASN A 14 -0.35 24.43 16.75
CA ASN A 14 -0.62 25.87 16.86
C ASN A 14 -2.10 26.25 16.78
N LYS A 15 -3.01 25.27 16.75
CA LYS A 15 -4.47 25.47 16.65
C LYS A 15 -4.89 26.34 15.44
N MET A 16 -4.15 26.25 14.34
CA MET A 16 -4.48 26.97 13.10
C MET A 16 -5.48 26.15 12.27
N PRO A 17 -6.54 26.78 11.73
CA PRO A 17 -7.45 26.12 10.81
C PRO A 17 -6.71 25.73 9.52
N TYR A 18 -6.99 24.54 9.00
CA TYR A 18 -6.36 24.03 7.79
C TYR A 18 -7.27 23.08 7.04
N SER A 19 -7.04 22.96 5.74
CA SER A 19 -7.62 21.92 4.90
C SER A 19 -6.52 21.33 4.01
N VAL A 20 -6.60 20.03 3.74
CA VAL A 20 -5.76 19.36 2.75
C VAL A 20 -6.71 18.70 1.77
N SER A 21 -6.67 19.18 0.53
CA SER A 21 -7.51 18.69 -0.57
C SER A 21 -6.65 17.97 -1.60
N TYR A 22 -7.23 16.96 -2.24
CA TYR A 22 -6.63 16.27 -3.37
C TYR A 22 -7.13 16.91 -4.67
N ILE A 23 -6.21 17.28 -5.56
CA ILE A 23 -6.54 17.75 -6.91
C ILE A 23 -6.35 16.55 -7.84
N PRO A 24 -7.41 16.09 -8.51
CA PRO A 24 -7.34 14.87 -9.29
C PRO A 24 -6.70 15.03 -10.67
N ASP A 25 -6.61 16.27 -11.16
CA ASP A 25 -6.02 16.55 -12.46
C ASP A 25 -4.50 16.33 -12.43
N PRO A 26 -3.94 15.59 -13.40
CA PRO A 26 -2.49 15.40 -13.48
C PRO A 26 -1.83 16.71 -13.93
N LEU A 27 -1.35 17.50 -12.96
CA LEU A 27 -0.63 18.75 -13.22
C LEU A 27 0.87 18.55 -13.46
N CYS A 28 1.42 17.41 -13.04
CA CYS A 28 2.84 17.11 -13.16
C CYS A 28 3.02 15.69 -13.70
N TRP A 29 3.96 15.54 -14.63
CA TRP A 29 4.41 14.24 -15.13
C TRP A 29 5.74 13.89 -14.48
N THR A 30 5.83 12.66 -13.99
CA THR A 30 7.07 12.07 -13.48
C THR A 30 7.44 10.90 -14.36
N GLU A 31 8.73 10.70 -14.59
CA GLU A 31 9.24 9.51 -15.28
C GLU A 31 8.95 8.26 -14.45
N ALA A 32 8.37 7.24 -15.09
CA ALA A 32 8.20 5.93 -14.50
C ALA A 32 9.54 5.16 -14.57
N PRO A 33 9.85 4.29 -13.60
CA PRO A 33 11.08 3.50 -13.66
C PRO A 33 11.02 2.52 -14.83
N GLU A 34 11.97 2.65 -15.77
CA GLU A 34 12.08 1.77 -16.94
C GLU A 34 12.81 0.45 -16.63
N ASP A 35 13.71 0.47 -15.64
CA ASP A 35 14.53 -0.67 -15.25
C ASP A 35 14.30 -1.10 -13.80
N PHE A 36 14.44 -2.40 -13.55
CA PHE A 36 14.33 -3.00 -12.22
C PHE A 36 15.28 -2.37 -11.18
N LYS A 37 16.49 -1.97 -11.59
CA LYS A 37 17.47 -1.31 -10.71
C LYS A 37 16.97 0.04 -10.20
N ILE A 38 16.30 0.82 -11.05
CA ILE A 38 15.73 2.12 -10.69
C ILE A 38 14.51 1.90 -9.80
N PHE A 39 13.64 0.95 -10.17
CA PHE A 39 12.48 0.56 -9.38
C PHE A 39 12.86 0.17 -7.94
N LYS A 40 13.87 -0.67 -7.76
CA LYS A 40 14.40 -1.04 -6.43
C LYS A 40 14.84 0.17 -5.61
N LYS A 41 15.62 1.08 -6.21
CA LYS A 41 16.09 2.31 -5.54
C LYS A 41 14.91 3.20 -5.12
N GLN A 42 13.90 3.32 -5.96
CA GLN A 42 12.70 4.08 -5.69
C GLN A 42 11.93 3.51 -4.49
N ARG A 43 11.60 2.21 -4.52
CA ARG A 43 10.91 1.52 -3.42
C ARG A 43 11.66 1.62 -2.09
N SER A 44 12.97 1.40 -2.13
CA SER A 44 13.83 1.51 -0.96
C SER A 44 13.86 2.94 -0.38
N ARG A 45 13.88 3.97 -1.23
CA ARG A 45 13.77 5.38 -0.80
C ARG A 45 12.40 5.68 -0.18
N TRP A 46 11.32 5.15 -0.76
CA TRP A 46 9.97 5.36 -0.24
C TRP A 46 9.80 4.74 1.14
N MET A 47 10.27 3.50 1.33
CA MET A 47 10.22 2.83 2.63
C MET A 47 11.01 3.60 3.70
N ARG A 48 12.25 4.02 3.40
CA ARG A 48 13.03 4.86 4.33
C ARG A 48 12.30 6.17 4.66
N GLY A 49 11.73 6.84 3.66
CA GLY A 49 10.96 8.07 3.88
C GLY A 49 9.72 7.85 4.76
N THR A 50 9.04 6.71 4.63
CA THR A 50 7.93 6.32 5.50
C THR A 50 8.43 6.10 6.94
N ILE A 51 9.52 5.35 7.12
CA ILE A 51 10.13 5.09 8.44
C ILE A 51 10.55 6.40 9.12
N GLU A 52 11.24 7.27 8.40
CA GLU A 52 11.66 8.59 8.89
C GLU A 52 10.45 9.44 9.29
N THR A 53 9.40 9.45 8.46
CA THR A 53 8.15 10.17 8.76
C THR A 53 7.51 9.63 10.04
N LEU A 54 7.34 8.32 10.18
CA LEU A 54 6.79 7.70 11.38
C LEU A 54 7.66 8.00 12.62
N GLY A 55 8.98 7.98 12.48
CA GLY A 55 9.95 8.29 13.53
C GLY A 55 9.86 9.75 14.01
N PHE A 56 9.90 10.72 13.10
CA PHE A 56 9.79 12.16 13.43
C PHE A 56 8.43 12.52 14.03
N HIS A 57 7.38 11.80 13.62
CA HIS A 57 6.00 12.04 14.03
C HIS A 57 5.48 11.04 15.09
N LYS A 58 6.37 10.29 15.76
CA LYS A 58 5.99 9.29 16.78
C LYS A 58 5.06 9.82 17.89
N LYS A 59 5.15 11.10 18.23
CA LYS A 59 4.27 11.76 19.22
C LYS A 59 2.78 11.74 18.84
N MET A 60 2.50 11.56 17.55
CA MET A 60 1.15 11.53 17.01
C MET A 60 0.53 10.13 17.06
N PHE A 61 1.33 9.07 17.27
CA PHE A 61 0.85 7.69 17.29
C PHE A 61 -0.20 7.49 18.39
N LEU A 62 -1.40 7.07 17.99
CA LEU A 62 -2.58 6.85 18.85
C LEU A 62 -2.89 8.04 19.77
N ASN A 63 -2.56 9.25 19.33
CA ASN A 63 -2.76 10.45 20.12
C ASN A 63 -4.00 11.21 19.63
N PRO A 64 -5.07 11.30 20.44
CA PRO A 64 -6.33 11.91 20.04
C PRO A 64 -6.22 13.41 19.77
N LYS A 65 -5.18 14.08 20.29
CA LYS A 65 -4.90 15.50 20.00
C LYS A 65 -4.72 15.75 18.49
N TYR A 66 -4.27 14.74 17.75
CA TYR A 66 -4.02 14.83 16.30
C TYR A 66 -5.17 14.24 15.46
N LYS A 67 -6.34 14.00 16.07
CA LYS A 67 -7.58 13.54 15.41
C LYS A 67 -7.33 12.29 14.55
N MET A 68 -7.95 12.21 13.38
CA MET A 68 -7.78 11.13 12.39
C MET A 68 -6.30 10.84 12.04
N LEU A 69 -5.46 11.88 11.96
CA LEU A 69 -4.07 11.70 11.56
C LEU A 69 -3.30 10.90 12.62
N GLY A 70 -3.53 11.17 13.91
CA GLY A 70 -2.89 10.43 15.00
C GLY A 70 -3.57 9.09 15.34
N MET A 71 -4.89 9.04 15.29
CA MET A 71 -5.67 7.87 15.74
C MET A 71 -5.79 6.77 14.69
N LEU A 72 -5.80 7.11 13.40
CA LEU A 72 -6.01 6.14 12.32
C LEU A 72 -4.86 6.13 11.33
N SER A 73 -4.48 7.29 10.77
CA SER A 73 -3.49 7.32 9.70
C SER A 73 -2.12 6.81 10.16
N ILE A 74 -1.54 7.39 11.22
CA ILE A 74 -0.20 6.98 11.69
C ILE A 74 -0.16 5.49 12.10
N PRO A 75 -1.14 4.95 12.87
CA PRO A 75 -1.21 3.52 13.15
C PRO A 75 -1.34 2.64 11.90
N TYR A 76 -2.16 3.05 10.92
CA TYR A 76 -2.30 2.33 9.66
C TYR A 76 -0.96 2.23 8.91
N TRP A 77 -0.26 3.34 8.73
CA TRP A 77 1.05 3.37 8.08
C TRP A 77 2.11 2.57 8.86
N MET A 78 2.00 2.48 10.18
CA MET A 78 2.89 1.64 10.97
C MET A 78 2.60 0.15 10.79
N LEU A 79 1.33 -0.25 10.85
CA LEU A 79 0.93 -1.67 10.83
C LEU A 79 0.97 -2.29 9.43
N PHE A 80 0.46 -1.57 8.42
CA PHE A 80 0.23 -2.13 7.09
C PHE A 80 1.29 -1.74 6.05
N GLU A 81 2.13 -0.75 6.34
CA GLU A 81 3.24 -0.37 5.44
C GLU A 81 4.58 -0.71 6.07
N PHE A 82 4.87 -0.19 7.27
CA PHE A 82 6.15 -0.48 7.92
C PHE A 82 6.29 -1.93 8.40
N LEU A 83 5.25 -2.50 9.03
CA LEU A 83 5.28 -3.86 9.57
C LEU A 83 4.86 -4.94 8.57
N ALA A 84 4.38 -4.59 7.38
CA ALA A 84 3.93 -5.56 6.38
C ALA A 84 5.00 -6.64 6.06
N PRO A 85 6.28 -6.31 5.81
CA PRO A 85 7.29 -7.33 5.54
C PRO A 85 7.50 -8.30 6.71
N ALA A 86 7.44 -7.81 7.95
CA ALA A 86 7.58 -8.66 9.13
C ALA A 86 6.37 -9.60 9.30
N ILE A 87 5.16 -9.10 9.04
CA ILE A 87 3.92 -9.89 9.09
C ILE A 87 3.94 -10.97 7.99
N GLU A 88 4.29 -10.61 6.76
CA GLU A 88 4.38 -11.55 5.64
C GLU A 88 5.43 -12.63 5.89
N PHE A 89 6.64 -12.25 6.32
CA PHE A 89 7.69 -13.20 6.66
C PHE A 89 7.25 -14.17 7.76
N THR A 90 6.61 -13.66 8.82
CA THR A 90 6.10 -14.49 9.92
C THR A 90 5.00 -15.44 9.43
N GLY A 91 4.09 -14.97 8.57
CA GLY A 91 3.04 -15.79 7.97
C GLY A 91 3.61 -16.93 7.12
N LEU A 92 4.63 -16.66 6.31
CA LEU A 92 5.33 -17.67 5.52
C LEU A 92 6.04 -18.70 6.42
N LEU A 93 6.75 -18.22 7.45
CA LEU A 93 7.44 -19.10 8.41
C LEU A 93 6.45 -20.03 9.13
N LEU A 94 5.34 -19.49 9.63
CA LEU A 94 4.29 -20.28 10.29
C LEU A 94 3.67 -21.30 9.34
N THR A 95 3.45 -20.92 8.08
CA THR A 95 2.93 -21.83 7.06
C THR A 95 3.88 -23.02 6.84
N ILE A 96 5.18 -22.77 6.74
CA ILE A 96 6.20 -23.83 6.60
C ILE A 96 6.18 -24.75 7.83
N LEU A 97 6.13 -24.19 9.03
CA LEU A 97 6.07 -24.97 10.27
C LEU A 97 4.83 -25.86 10.31
N PHE A 98 3.66 -25.35 9.93
CA PHE A 98 2.42 -26.15 9.90
C PHE A 98 2.47 -27.28 8.87
N ILE A 99 3.16 -27.09 7.75
CA ILE A 99 3.41 -28.16 6.76
C ILE A 99 4.29 -29.25 7.39
N ILE A 100 5.40 -28.88 8.03
CA ILE A 100 6.37 -29.83 8.63
C ILE A 100 5.71 -30.65 9.75
N PHE A 101 4.92 -30.00 10.61
CA PHE A 101 4.23 -30.67 11.71
C PHE A 101 2.94 -31.38 11.30
N GLY A 102 2.53 -31.31 10.03
CA GLY A 102 1.30 -31.94 9.54
C GLY A 102 0.02 -31.35 10.15
N LEU A 103 0.07 -30.12 10.67
CA LEU A 103 -1.06 -29.42 11.29
C LEU A 103 -1.98 -28.76 10.24
N LEU A 104 -1.55 -28.74 8.99
CA LEU A 104 -2.20 -28.01 7.91
C LEU A 104 -3.30 -28.85 7.25
N ASN A 105 -4.55 -28.38 7.35
CA ASN A 105 -5.66 -28.91 6.57
C ASN A 105 -5.58 -28.34 5.14
N TRP A 106 -5.17 -29.18 4.18
CA TRP A 106 -4.99 -28.77 2.79
C TRP A 106 -6.24 -28.19 2.14
N TYR A 107 -7.42 -28.72 2.47
CA TYR A 107 -8.69 -28.21 1.94
C TYR A 107 -8.93 -26.77 2.38
N SER A 108 -8.83 -26.50 3.68
CA SER A 108 -8.98 -25.14 4.23
C SER A 108 -7.91 -24.19 3.71
N PHE A 109 -6.67 -24.67 3.56
CA PHE A 109 -5.55 -23.87 3.06
C PHE A 109 -5.77 -23.37 1.63
N PHE A 110 -6.12 -24.26 0.70
CA PHE A 110 -6.39 -23.86 -0.68
C PHE A 110 -7.62 -22.97 -0.79
N LEU A 111 -8.66 -23.24 0.00
CA LEU A 111 -9.86 -22.40 0.04
C LEU A 111 -9.54 -20.98 0.53
N LEU A 112 -8.70 -20.86 1.57
CA LEU A 112 -8.27 -19.57 2.08
C LEU A 112 -7.41 -18.80 1.06
N ILE A 113 -6.45 -19.47 0.42
CA ILE A 113 -5.62 -18.86 -0.63
C ILE A 113 -6.49 -18.34 -1.78
N LEU A 114 -7.43 -19.16 -2.25
CA LEU A 114 -8.32 -18.78 -3.34
C LEU A 114 -9.20 -17.59 -2.95
N PHE A 115 -9.73 -17.60 -1.73
CA PHE A 115 -10.53 -16.50 -1.20
C PHE A 115 -9.73 -15.19 -1.14
N VAL A 116 -8.53 -15.22 -0.54
CA VAL A 116 -7.65 -14.04 -0.44
C VAL A 116 -7.25 -13.53 -1.82
N TYR A 117 -6.94 -14.43 -2.76
CA TYR A 117 -6.62 -14.07 -4.13
C TYR A 117 -7.77 -13.33 -4.83
N PHE A 118 -8.98 -13.89 -4.83
CA PHE A 118 -10.12 -13.22 -5.46
C PHE A 118 -10.47 -11.90 -4.77
N PHE A 119 -10.28 -11.82 -3.45
CA PHE A 119 -10.50 -10.59 -2.71
C PHE A 119 -9.51 -9.49 -3.12
N ALA A 120 -8.22 -9.82 -3.30
CA ALA A 120 -7.22 -8.90 -3.82
C ALA A 120 -7.54 -8.42 -5.24
N VAL A 121 -7.85 -9.35 -6.15
CA VAL A 121 -8.22 -9.02 -7.53
C VAL A 121 -9.48 -8.14 -7.57
N MET A 122 -10.47 -8.41 -6.72
CA MET A 122 -11.69 -7.61 -6.63
C MET A 122 -11.38 -6.14 -6.30
N PHE A 123 -10.47 -5.87 -5.35
CA PHE A 123 -10.05 -4.51 -5.04
C PHE A 123 -9.34 -3.83 -6.20
N SER A 124 -8.40 -4.51 -6.88
CA SER A 124 -7.72 -3.95 -8.04
C SER A 124 -8.71 -3.65 -9.18
N VAL A 125 -9.70 -4.52 -9.42
CA VAL A 125 -10.76 -4.29 -10.43
C VAL A 125 -11.66 -3.11 -10.05
N ILE A 126 -12.08 -2.99 -8.78
CA ILE A 126 -12.87 -1.84 -8.30
C ILE A 126 -12.08 -0.54 -8.48
N ALA A 127 -10.78 -0.54 -8.16
CA ALA A 127 -9.93 0.63 -8.32
C ALA A 127 -9.83 1.06 -9.80
N LEU A 128 -9.56 0.11 -10.71
CA LEU A 128 -9.52 0.37 -12.15
C LEU A 128 -10.86 0.87 -12.69
N TYR A 129 -11.96 0.26 -12.27
CA TYR A 129 -13.30 0.67 -12.68
C TYR A 129 -13.64 2.09 -12.18
N SER A 130 -13.27 2.40 -10.93
CA SER A 130 -13.48 3.73 -10.35
C SER A 130 -12.65 4.80 -11.07
N GLU A 131 -11.40 4.48 -11.44
CA GLU A 131 -10.53 5.41 -12.17
C GLU A 131 -11.09 5.70 -13.57
N GLU A 132 -11.48 4.66 -14.31
CA GLU A 132 -12.01 4.81 -15.66
C GLU A 132 -13.31 5.61 -15.69
N ARG A 133 -14.21 5.38 -14.72
CA ARG A 133 -15.48 6.11 -14.63
C ARG A 133 -15.31 7.58 -14.20
N THR A 134 -14.22 7.90 -13.51
CA THR A 134 -13.98 9.27 -13.02
C THR A 134 -13.20 10.11 -14.04
N TYR A 135 -12.20 9.53 -14.70
CA TYR A 135 -11.26 10.29 -15.53
C TYR A 135 -11.32 9.99 -17.02
N HIS A 136 -12.03 8.94 -17.46
CA HIS A 136 -12.13 8.51 -18.87
C HIS A 136 -10.77 8.54 -19.60
N LYS A 137 -9.73 8.13 -18.88
CA LYS A 137 -8.34 8.34 -19.29
C LYS A 137 -7.92 7.33 -20.36
N TYR A 138 -8.58 6.18 -20.43
CA TYR A 138 -8.26 5.13 -21.38
C TYR A 138 -9.09 5.29 -22.65
N SER A 139 -8.46 5.82 -23.70
CA SER A 139 -9.12 6.08 -25.00
C SER A 139 -9.51 4.81 -25.76
N LYS A 140 -8.94 3.65 -25.41
CA LYS A 140 -9.20 2.35 -26.05
C LYS A 140 -9.58 1.30 -25.03
N GLN A 141 -10.67 0.58 -25.30
CA GLN A 141 -11.12 -0.57 -24.48
C GLN A 141 -10.05 -1.66 -24.35
N SER A 142 -9.19 -1.82 -25.37
CA SER A 142 -8.07 -2.77 -25.33
C SER A 142 -7.08 -2.49 -24.20
N ASP A 143 -6.88 -1.21 -23.83
CA ASP A 143 -5.93 -0.86 -22.78
C ASP A 143 -6.54 -1.12 -21.39
N PHE A 144 -7.85 -0.91 -21.25
CA PHE A 144 -8.60 -1.35 -20.06
C PHE A 144 -8.51 -2.87 -19.85
N PHE A 145 -8.68 -3.67 -20.91
CA PHE A 145 -8.53 -5.13 -20.80
C PHE A 145 -7.11 -5.56 -20.42
N LYS A 146 -6.06 -4.89 -20.92
CA LYS A 146 -4.68 -5.17 -20.50
C LYS A 146 -4.47 -4.88 -19.01
N LEU A 147 -5.04 -3.78 -18.51
CA LEU A 147 -4.98 -3.43 -17.09
C LEU A 147 -5.76 -4.42 -16.22
N LEU A 148 -6.92 -4.88 -16.70
CA LEU A 148 -7.68 -5.92 -16.04
C LEU A 148 -6.87 -7.22 -15.95
N LEU A 149 -6.23 -7.65 -17.04
CA LEU A 149 -5.32 -8.81 -17.00
C LEU A 149 -4.14 -8.58 -16.05
N ALA A 150 -3.58 -7.37 -16.00
CA ALA A 150 -2.51 -7.02 -15.07
C ALA A 150 -2.96 -7.18 -13.60
N ALA A 151 -4.21 -6.84 -13.26
CA ALA A 151 -4.76 -7.02 -11.92
C ALA A 151 -4.83 -8.50 -11.48
N PHE A 152 -5.05 -9.44 -12.39
CA PHE A 152 -5.00 -10.88 -12.07
C PHE A 152 -3.56 -11.38 -11.89
N ILE A 153 -2.60 -10.77 -12.57
CA ILE A 153 -1.18 -11.15 -12.54
C ILE A 153 -0.47 -10.53 -11.32
N GLU A 154 -0.90 -9.34 -10.89
CA GLU A 154 -0.31 -8.56 -9.81
C GLU A 154 0.00 -9.36 -8.54
N PRO A 155 -0.90 -10.20 -7.98
CA PRO A 155 -0.64 -10.93 -6.75
C PRO A 155 0.50 -11.95 -6.82
N PHE A 156 0.80 -12.46 -8.02
CA PHE A 156 1.84 -13.48 -8.22
C PHE A 156 3.20 -12.89 -8.56
N TYR A 157 3.24 -11.71 -9.17
CA TYR A 157 4.49 -11.11 -9.64
C TYR A 157 4.86 -9.86 -8.84
N PHE A 158 3.96 -8.89 -8.75
CA PHE A 158 4.29 -7.58 -8.21
C PHE A 158 4.36 -7.58 -6.67
N ILE A 159 3.43 -8.26 -6.00
CA ILE A 159 3.41 -8.34 -4.54
C ILE A 159 4.67 -9.05 -3.99
N PRO A 160 5.07 -10.24 -4.49
CA PRO A 160 6.29 -10.90 -4.01
C PRO A 160 7.55 -10.11 -4.35
N LEU A 161 7.58 -9.44 -5.51
CA LEU A 161 8.68 -8.58 -5.89
C LEU A 161 8.83 -7.42 -4.91
N GLN A 162 7.73 -6.77 -4.53
CA GLN A 162 7.75 -5.68 -3.58
C GLN A 162 8.22 -6.13 -2.20
N PHE A 163 7.79 -7.30 -1.74
CA PHE A 163 8.29 -7.93 -0.51
C PHE A 163 9.81 -8.12 -0.54
N MET A 164 10.38 -8.64 -1.63
CA MET A 164 11.83 -8.84 -1.76
C MET A 164 12.65 -7.54 -1.83
N LEU A 165 12.00 -6.40 -2.09
CA LEU A 165 12.65 -5.11 -2.28
C LEU A 165 12.69 -4.24 -1.01
N LEU A 166 11.90 -4.60 0.00
CA LEU A 166 11.79 -3.92 1.29
C LEU A 166 12.70 -4.58 2.34
#